data_AF-A0A202DGR6-F1
#
_entry.id   AF-A0A202DGR6-F1
#
_cell.length_a   1.000
_cell.length_b   1.000
_cell.length_c   1.000
_cell.angle_alpha   90.00
_cell.angle_beta   90.00
_cell.angle_gamma   90.00
#
_symmetry.space_group_name_H-M   'P 1'
#
loop_
_entity.id
_entity.type
_entity.pdbx_description
1 polymer ?
#
loop_
_entity_poly.entity_id
_entity_poly.type
_entity_poly.pdbx_seq_one_letter_code
_entity_poly.pdbx_strand_id
1 'polypeptide(L)'
;MIRFLGRILCGLVVTVMLAGCGGNSAMDEEYQKQADEQRIKHFYEIADLVEEYKDKVGHYPLATQKEMLKNADGAFDDDDSKKIYEMNPEVECLITPREIPERIKNRPGTFLRVSYDKMNSELSKGLGREVTLPYDPQEKPVYKPNFYVYVFRGGDYYLSVHLYDEYKHAQKVSDHFYKLQVTSVVDQKHGIVNYRQMRDKEKAASKE
;
A
#
# COMPACT_ATOMS: atom_id res chain seq x y z
N MET A 1 -51.72 -46.23 -43.41
CA MET A 1 -50.34 -46.75 -43.40
C MET A 1 -49.40 -45.55 -43.44
N ILE A 2 -48.77 -45.27 -42.30
CA ILE A 2 -47.95 -44.07 -42.00
C ILE A 2 -46.53 -44.28 -42.53
N ARG A 3 -45.95 -43.28 -43.21
CA ARG A 3 -44.50 -43.01 -43.13
C ARG A 3 -44.23 -41.49 -43.18
N PHE A 4 -43.90 -40.97 -42.00
CA PHE A 4 -43.37 -39.65 -41.70
C PHE A 4 -41.90 -39.87 -41.32
N LEU A 5 -40.94 -39.25 -42.01
CA LEU A 5 -39.51 -39.15 -41.66
C LEU A 5 -38.84 -38.34 -42.79
N GLY A 6 -38.12 -37.24 -42.57
CA GLY A 6 -37.75 -36.55 -41.36
C GLY A 6 -36.70 -35.49 -41.70
N ARG A 7 -36.80 -34.36 -40.99
CA ARG A 7 -35.70 -33.49 -40.54
C ARG A 7 -35.03 -32.56 -41.55
N ILE A 8 -35.62 -31.37 -41.57
CA ILE A 8 -35.00 -30.04 -41.63
C ILE A 8 -33.74 -29.95 -40.74
N LEU A 9 -32.79 -29.10 -41.18
CA LEU A 9 -31.94 -28.18 -40.42
C LEU A 9 -30.42 -28.45 -40.41
N CYS A 10 -29.70 -27.31 -40.43
CA CYS A 10 -28.30 -27.09 -40.04
C CYS A 10 -27.24 -27.28 -41.13
N GLY A 11 -27.34 -26.47 -42.18
CA GLY A 11 -26.15 -25.96 -42.86
C GLY A 11 -25.46 -24.95 -41.92
N LEU A 12 -24.45 -25.44 -41.21
CA LEU A 12 -23.69 -24.74 -40.19
C LEU A 12 -22.83 -23.65 -40.85
N VAL A 13 -23.22 -22.38 -40.68
CA VAL A 13 -22.35 -21.25 -41.01
C VAL A 13 -21.29 -21.18 -39.91
N VAL A 14 -20.11 -21.72 -40.19
CA VAL A 14 -18.91 -21.48 -39.36
C VAL A 14 -18.44 -20.06 -39.67
N THR A 15 -19.01 -19.08 -38.98
CA THR A 15 -18.35 -17.77 -38.87
C THR A 15 -17.25 -17.94 -37.83
N VAL A 16 -16.02 -18.16 -38.29
CA VAL A 16 -14.82 -18.01 -37.47
C VAL A 16 -14.74 -16.53 -37.09
N MET A 17 -15.32 -16.16 -35.96
CA MET A 17 -14.97 -14.90 -35.31
C MET A 17 -13.58 -15.07 -34.73
N LEU A 18 -12.58 -14.63 -35.50
CA LEU A 18 -11.31 -14.17 -34.98
C LEU A 18 -11.59 -12.93 -34.10
N ALA A 19 -12.05 -13.17 -32.87
CA ALA A 19 -12.03 -12.17 -31.83
C ALA A 19 -10.55 -11.93 -31.51
N GLY A 20 -10.07 -10.79 -32.01
CA GLY A 20 -8.68 -10.38 -31.86
C GLY A 20 -8.23 -10.40 -30.41
N CYS A 21 -6.96 -10.75 -30.22
CA CYS A 21 -6.23 -10.53 -28.98
C CYS A 21 -6.07 -9.02 -28.73
N GLY A 22 -7.16 -8.35 -28.34
CA GLY A 22 -7.12 -7.10 -27.61
C GLY A 22 -7.43 -7.44 -26.17
N GLY A 23 -6.43 -7.44 -25.29
CA GLY A 23 -6.68 -7.47 -23.85
C GLY A 23 -7.63 -6.30 -23.54
N ASN A 24 -8.77 -6.59 -22.93
CA ASN A 24 -9.80 -5.59 -22.65
C ASN A 24 -9.26 -4.55 -21.67
N SER A 25 -8.64 -3.48 -22.18
CA SER A 25 -8.12 -2.39 -21.36
C SER A 25 -9.19 -1.87 -20.40
N ALA A 26 -10.44 -1.77 -20.85
CA ALA A 26 -11.57 -1.33 -20.03
C ALA A 26 -11.83 -2.20 -18.77
N MET A 27 -11.63 -3.53 -18.83
CA MET A 27 -11.77 -4.37 -17.63
C MET A 27 -10.62 -4.14 -16.65
N ASP A 28 -9.42 -3.86 -17.16
CA ASP A 28 -8.28 -3.51 -16.31
C ASP A 28 -8.52 -2.15 -15.63
N GLU A 29 -9.10 -1.16 -16.32
CA GLU A 29 -9.41 0.15 -15.72
C GLU A 29 -10.45 0.05 -14.60
N GLU A 30 -11.57 -0.64 -14.84
CA GLU A 30 -12.62 -0.82 -13.83
C GLU A 30 -12.09 -1.57 -12.59
N TYR A 31 -11.29 -2.62 -12.82
CA TYR A 31 -10.61 -3.34 -11.75
C TYR A 31 -9.67 -2.44 -10.93
N GLN A 32 -8.91 -1.56 -11.59
CA GLN A 32 -8.04 -0.61 -10.89
C GLN A 32 -8.84 0.39 -10.05
N LYS A 33 -9.96 0.91 -10.57
CA LYS A 33 -10.84 1.83 -9.82
C LYS A 33 -11.45 1.17 -8.59
N GLN A 34 -11.93 -0.06 -8.71
CA GLN A 34 -12.43 -0.82 -7.55
C GLN A 34 -11.32 -1.11 -6.53
N ALA A 35 -10.10 -1.37 -6.99
CA ALA A 35 -8.96 -1.54 -6.09
C ALA A 35 -8.61 -0.26 -5.34
N ASP A 36 -8.75 0.92 -5.97
CA ASP A 36 -8.53 2.20 -5.30
C ASP A 36 -9.49 2.43 -4.13
N GLU A 37 -10.78 2.07 -4.27
CA GLU A 37 -11.74 2.16 -3.16
C GLU A 37 -11.27 1.34 -1.94
N GLN A 38 -10.78 0.12 -2.17
CA GLN A 38 -10.23 -0.72 -1.10
C GLN A 38 -8.93 -0.15 -0.53
N ARG A 39 -8.03 0.35 -1.40
CA ARG A 39 -6.78 0.98 -0.98
C ARG A 39 -7.02 2.19 -0.09
N ILE A 40 -7.98 3.03 -0.43
CA ILE A 40 -8.33 4.21 0.36
C ILE A 40 -8.86 3.79 1.73
N LYS A 41 -9.75 2.80 1.77
CA LYS A 41 -10.26 2.25 3.04
C LYS A 41 -9.13 1.70 3.92
N HIS A 42 -8.29 0.84 3.36
CA HIS A 42 -7.16 0.25 4.06
C HIS A 42 -6.14 1.31 4.50
N PHE A 43 -5.88 2.31 3.67
CA PHE A 43 -4.98 3.42 3.99
C PHE A 43 -5.42 4.16 5.25
N TYR A 44 -6.71 4.49 5.37
CA TYR A 44 -7.23 5.13 6.58
C TYR A 44 -7.26 4.18 7.79
N GLU A 45 -7.56 2.90 7.59
CA GLU A 45 -7.48 1.90 8.66
C GLU A 45 -6.05 1.78 9.23
N ILE A 46 -5.04 1.74 8.35
CA ILE A 46 -3.63 1.72 8.75
C ILE A 46 -3.26 3.01 9.49
N ALA A 47 -3.66 4.18 8.97
CA ALA A 47 -3.38 5.46 9.61
C ALA A 47 -4.04 5.55 11.00
N ASP A 48 -5.30 5.11 11.15
CA ASP A 48 -6.01 5.05 12.42
C ASP A 48 -5.27 4.15 13.43
N LEU A 49 -4.77 2.99 13.02
CA LEU A 49 -3.97 2.10 13.88
C LEU A 49 -2.64 2.75 14.32
N VAL A 50 -1.98 3.49 13.43
CA VAL A 50 -0.73 4.21 13.74
C VAL A 50 -0.96 5.31 14.77
N GLU A 51 -2.05 6.08 14.63
CA GLU A 51 -2.41 7.12 15.60
C GLU A 51 -2.85 6.54 16.94
N GLU A 52 -3.68 5.48 16.94
CA GLU A 52 -4.09 4.78 18.16
C GLU A 52 -2.85 4.25 18.91
N TYR A 53 -1.89 3.70 18.17
CA TYR A 53 -0.63 3.23 18.74
C TYR A 53 0.13 4.38 19.39
N LYS A 54 0.24 5.52 18.71
CA LYS A 54 0.92 6.71 19.25
C LYS A 54 0.25 7.21 20.53
N ASP A 55 -1.08 7.26 20.56
CA ASP A 55 -1.84 7.71 21.72
C ASP A 55 -1.65 6.77 22.92
N LYS A 56 -1.55 5.46 22.68
CA LYS A 56 -1.39 4.45 23.74
C LYS A 56 0.05 4.26 24.23
N VAL A 57 1.02 4.28 23.32
CA VAL A 57 2.43 3.94 23.59
C VAL A 57 3.29 5.19 23.81
N GLY A 58 2.89 6.34 23.27
CA GLY A 58 3.61 7.60 23.41
C GLY A 58 4.65 7.87 22.32
N HIS A 59 4.89 6.93 21.40
CA HIS A 59 5.70 7.13 20.18
C HIS A 59 5.07 6.40 18.99
N TYR A 60 5.47 6.73 17.76
CA TYR A 60 4.98 6.01 16.57
C TYR A 60 5.59 4.60 16.47
N PRO A 61 4.94 3.68 15.74
CA PRO A 61 5.52 2.39 15.43
C PRO A 61 6.90 2.53 14.77
N LEU A 62 7.77 1.59 15.08
CA LEU A 62 9.14 1.44 14.65
C LEU A 62 10.13 2.47 15.22
N ALA A 63 9.69 3.35 16.12
CA ALA A 63 10.54 4.39 16.71
C ALA A 63 11.76 3.81 17.46
N THR A 64 11.60 2.64 18.07
CA THR A 64 12.62 1.98 18.89
C THR A 64 13.49 0.98 18.11
N GLN A 65 13.19 0.70 16.83
CA GLN A 65 13.97 -0.28 16.05
C GLN A 65 15.44 0.14 15.89
N LYS A 66 15.72 1.45 15.88
CA LYS A 66 17.09 1.98 15.88
C LYS A 66 17.90 1.51 17.08
N GLU A 67 17.28 1.42 18.25
CA GLU A 67 17.93 0.99 19.49
C GLU A 67 18.08 -0.53 19.53
N MET A 68 17.07 -1.26 19.06
CA MET A 68 17.12 -2.73 19.01
C MET A 68 18.25 -3.25 18.13
N LEU A 69 18.55 -2.57 17.02
CA LEU A 69 19.64 -2.97 16.13
C LEU A 69 21.03 -2.51 16.57
N LYS A 70 21.13 -1.45 17.39
CA LYS A 70 22.38 -1.10 18.07
C LYS A 70 22.80 -2.18 19.08
N ASN A 71 21.82 -2.90 19.63
CA ASN A 71 22.01 -3.88 20.69
C ASN A 71 21.98 -5.33 20.19
N ALA A 72 21.80 -5.56 18.88
CA ALA A 72 21.87 -6.89 18.30
C ALA A 72 23.35 -7.26 18.10
N ASP A 73 23.87 -8.12 18.96
CA ASP A 73 25.22 -8.70 18.82
C ASP A 73 25.39 -9.29 17.40
N GLY A 74 26.40 -8.82 16.66
CA GLY A 74 26.72 -9.29 15.31
C GLY A 74 25.90 -8.66 14.16
N ALA A 75 25.12 -7.60 14.40
CA ALA A 75 24.26 -7.03 13.35
C ALA A 75 24.99 -6.37 12.16
N PHE A 76 26.29 -6.06 12.29
CA PHE A 76 27.09 -5.35 11.28
C PHE A 76 28.49 -5.97 11.14
N ASP A 77 28.56 -7.12 10.46
CA ASP A 77 29.83 -7.76 10.10
C ASP A 77 30.51 -7.11 8.88
N ASP A 78 29.81 -6.22 8.15
CA ASP A 78 30.35 -5.47 7.03
C ASP A 78 30.42 -3.95 7.30
N ASP A 79 31.45 -3.32 6.73
CA ASP A 79 31.81 -1.91 6.93
C ASP A 79 30.78 -0.94 6.30
N ASP A 80 29.97 -1.40 5.34
CA ASP A 80 28.93 -0.59 4.69
C ASP A 80 27.67 -0.50 5.57
N SER A 81 27.30 -1.60 6.23
CA SER A 81 26.16 -1.64 7.13
C SER A 81 26.42 -0.83 8.41
N LYS A 82 27.67 -0.76 8.88
CA LYS A 82 28.10 0.17 9.94
C LYS A 82 28.00 1.64 9.51
N LYS A 83 28.41 1.99 8.28
CA LYS A 83 28.23 3.33 7.71
C LYS A 83 26.76 3.72 7.58
N ILE A 84 25.89 2.80 7.17
CA ILE A 84 24.44 3.05 7.07
C ILE A 84 23.86 3.38 8.46
N TYR A 85 24.35 2.76 9.54
CA TYR A 85 23.93 3.08 10.91
C TYR A 85 24.37 4.46 11.38
N GLU A 86 25.61 4.83 11.09
CA GLU A 86 26.16 6.16 11.41
C GLU A 86 25.40 7.28 10.67
N MET A 87 24.73 6.96 9.56
CA MET A 87 23.87 7.88 8.78
C MET A 87 22.45 8.08 9.34
N ASN A 88 22.09 7.45 10.46
CA ASN A 88 20.76 7.57 11.10
C ASN A 88 19.59 7.16 10.17
N PRO A 89 19.53 5.89 9.74
CA PRO A 89 18.64 5.47 8.66
C PRO A 89 17.17 5.67 9.02
N GLU A 90 16.36 6.08 8.07
CA GLU A 90 14.90 6.12 8.19
C GLU A 90 14.37 4.67 8.26
N VAL A 91 13.29 4.39 9.00
CA VAL A 91 12.74 3.02 9.07
C VAL A 91 11.57 2.91 8.10
N GLU A 92 11.61 1.96 7.18
CA GLU A 92 10.57 1.73 6.17
C GLU A 92 9.89 0.37 6.40
N CYS A 93 8.56 0.33 6.32
CA CYS A 93 7.80 -0.89 6.15
C CYS A 93 6.99 -0.81 4.85
N LEU A 94 7.22 -1.77 3.95
CA LEU A 94 6.34 -2.01 2.81
C LEU A 94 5.24 -2.96 3.32
N ILE A 95 4.04 -2.42 3.52
CA ILE A 95 2.91 -3.15 4.13
C ILE A 95 2.32 -4.08 3.07
N THR A 96 2.87 -5.28 3.03
CA THR A 96 2.38 -6.40 2.24
C THR A 96 2.99 -7.69 2.79
N PRO A 97 2.21 -8.78 2.92
CA PRO A 97 2.77 -10.09 3.25
C PRO A 97 3.47 -10.73 2.04
N ARG A 98 3.37 -10.12 0.85
CA ARG A 98 3.89 -10.68 -0.40
C ARG A 98 5.37 -10.38 -0.56
N GLU A 99 6.02 -11.18 -1.39
CA GLU A 99 7.41 -10.95 -1.74
C GLU A 99 7.58 -9.59 -2.44
N ILE A 100 8.48 -8.78 -1.90
CA ILE A 100 8.84 -7.49 -2.48
C ILE A 100 9.74 -7.75 -3.72
N PRO A 101 9.45 -7.17 -4.89
CA PRO A 101 10.29 -7.34 -6.07
C PRO A 101 11.75 -6.92 -5.83
N GLU A 102 12.71 -7.65 -6.42
CA GLU A 102 14.16 -7.38 -6.26
C GLU A 102 14.55 -5.93 -6.59
N ARG A 103 13.93 -5.33 -7.61
CA ARG A 103 14.17 -3.92 -7.97
C ARG A 103 13.84 -2.92 -6.84
N ILE A 104 12.96 -3.30 -5.92
CA ILE A 104 12.55 -2.50 -4.75
C ILE A 104 13.41 -2.87 -3.54
N LYS A 105 13.75 -4.15 -3.39
CA LYS A 105 14.72 -4.63 -2.40
C LYS A 105 16.06 -3.89 -2.57
N ASN A 106 16.56 -3.83 -3.80
CA ASN A 106 17.86 -3.27 -4.18
C ASN A 106 17.80 -1.78 -4.54
N ARG A 107 16.74 -1.07 -4.17
CA ARG A 107 16.65 0.36 -4.43
C ARG A 107 17.75 1.09 -3.63
N PRO A 108 18.58 1.93 -4.26
CA PRO A 108 19.55 2.72 -3.53
C PRO A 108 18.81 3.67 -2.57
N GLY A 109 19.09 3.52 -1.28
CA GLY A 109 18.46 4.28 -0.21
C GLY A 109 18.96 3.82 1.16
N THR A 110 18.90 4.72 2.14
CA THR A 110 19.38 4.48 3.51
C THR A 110 18.23 4.10 4.45
N PHE A 111 17.30 3.28 3.97
CA PHE A 111 16.18 2.83 4.79
C PHE A 111 16.53 1.53 5.48
N LEU A 112 16.35 1.49 6.80
CA LEU A 112 16.21 0.24 7.51
C LEU A 112 14.83 -0.33 7.19
N ARG A 113 14.77 -1.39 6.38
CA ARG A 113 13.50 -2.02 6.02
C ARG A 113 13.08 -3.07 7.04
N VAL A 114 11.84 -3.00 7.51
CA VAL A 114 11.21 -4.03 8.36
C VAL A 114 10.13 -4.77 7.59
N SER A 115 9.87 -6.02 7.99
CA SER A 115 8.83 -6.84 7.38
C SER A 115 7.43 -6.44 7.84
N TYR A 116 6.43 -6.84 7.05
CA TYR A 116 5.01 -6.76 7.39
C TYR A 116 4.70 -7.44 8.74
N ASP A 117 5.22 -8.64 8.97
CA ASP A 117 5.02 -9.38 10.23
C ASP A 117 5.60 -8.64 11.43
N LYS A 118 6.74 -7.97 11.25
CA LYS A 118 7.35 -7.17 12.30
C LYS A 118 6.47 -5.96 12.66
N MET A 119 5.94 -5.26 11.66
CA MET A 119 5.00 -4.14 11.88
C MET A 119 3.72 -4.61 12.57
N ASN A 120 3.11 -5.72 12.13
CA ASN A 120 1.94 -6.32 12.79
C ASN A 120 2.24 -6.71 14.24
N SER A 121 3.37 -7.36 14.49
CA SER A 121 3.79 -7.74 15.84
C SER A 121 3.97 -6.51 16.74
N GLU A 122 4.56 -5.44 16.21
CA GLU A 122 4.75 -4.20 16.95
C GLU A 122 3.42 -3.53 17.28
N LEU A 123 2.54 -3.34 16.30
CA LEU A 123 1.21 -2.78 16.51
C LEU A 123 0.41 -3.62 17.51
N SER A 124 0.43 -4.94 17.36
CA SER A 124 -0.31 -5.85 18.26
C SER A 124 0.17 -5.73 19.71
N LYS A 125 1.49 -5.67 19.92
CA LYS A 125 2.09 -5.51 21.24
C LYS A 125 1.74 -4.16 21.86
N GLY A 126 1.90 -3.07 21.12
CA GLY A 126 1.62 -1.73 21.64
C GLY A 126 0.13 -1.49 21.90
N LEU A 127 -0.74 -2.02 21.02
CA LEU A 127 -2.18 -1.91 21.18
C LEU A 127 -2.77 -2.93 22.14
N GLY A 128 -2.02 -3.94 22.58
CA GLY A 128 -2.49 -4.97 23.51
C GLY A 128 -3.67 -5.78 22.96
N ARG A 129 -3.74 -5.92 21.63
CA ARG A 129 -4.75 -6.71 20.89
C ARG A 129 -4.11 -7.28 19.63
N GLU A 130 -4.68 -8.34 19.08
CA GLU A 130 -4.25 -8.83 17.77
C GLU A 130 -4.56 -7.78 16.70
N VAL A 131 -3.57 -7.46 15.87
CA VAL A 131 -3.68 -6.53 14.75
C VAL A 131 -3.21 -7.25 13.49
N THR A 132 -4.08 -7.24 12.48
CA THR A 132 -3.76 -7.68 11.13
C THR A 132 -3.90 -6.47 10.22
N LEU A 133 -2.78 -5.92 9.77
CA LEU A 133 -2.77 -4.82 8.82
C LEU A 133 -3.43 -5.26 7.50
N PRO A 134 -4.31 -4.44 6.91
CA PRO A 134 -4.77 -4.71 5.58
C PRO A 134 -3.61 -4.59 4.58
N TYR A 135 -3.71 -5.33 3.47
CA TYR A 135 -2.77 -5.26 2.35
C TYR A 135 -3.55 -5.12 1.03
N ASP A 136 -2.85 -4.74 -0.04
CA ASP A 136 -3.51 -4.54 -1.34
C ASP A 136 -4.07 -5.87 -1.88
N PRO A 137 -5.36 -5.94 -2.23
CA PRO A 137 -5.97 -7.17 -2.73
C PRO A 137 -5.37 -7.64 -4.05
N GLN A 138 -4.83 -6.76 -4.90
CA GLN A 138 -4.41 -7.10 -6.26
C GLN A 138 -3.20 -8.03 -6.26
N GLU A 139 -3.28 -9.25 -6.79
CA GLU A 139 -2.15 -10.19 -6.79
C GLU A 139 -0.97 -9.73 -7.64
N LYS A 140 -1.26 -9.09 -8.78
CA LYS A 140 -0.25 -8.63 -9.75
C LYS A 140 -0.38 -7.12 -9.95
N PRO A 141 0.71 -6.35 -9.79
CA PRO A 141 0.70 -4.94 -10.12
C PRO A 141 0.55 -4.77 -11.64
N VAL A 142 -0.44 -4.00 -12.09
CA VAL A 142 -0.60 -3.68 -13.53
C VAL A 142 0.28 -2.50 -13.91
N TYR A 143 0.23 -1.40 -13.15
CA TYR A 143 0.98 -0.17 -13.47
C TYR A 143 2.04 0.19 -12.43
N LYS A 144 1.78 -0.07 -11.15
CA LYS A 144 2.58 0.41 -10.01
C LYS A 144 2.54 -0.59 -8.85
N PRO A 145 3.45 -0.48 -7.87
CA PRO A 145 3.48 -1.40 -6.73
C PRO A 145 2.14 -1.39 -5.96
N ASN A 146 1.73 -2.58 -5.54
CA ASN A 146 0.50 -2.91 -4.84
C ASN A 146 0.77 -3.10 -3.34
N PHE A 147 1.32 -2.07 -2.69
CA PHE A 147 1.56 -2.06 -1.25
C PHE A 147 1.48 -0.65 -0.69
N TYR A 148 1.23 -0.55 0.62
CA TYR A 148 1.32 0.71 1.35
C TYR A 148 2.76 0.90 1.84
N VAL A 149 3.19 2.15 1.96
CA VAL A 149 4.53 2.49 2.43
C VAL A 149 4.41 3.29 3.70
N TYR A 150 4.86 2.71 4.81
CA TYR A 150 5.04 3.41 6.09
C TYR A 150 6.52 3.74 6.27
N VAL A 151 6.82 4.99 6.63
CA VAL A 151 8.17 5.45 6.95
C VAL A 151 8.14 6.16 8.29
N PHE A 152 9.00 5.75 9.22
CA PHE A 152 9.31 6.50 10.43
C PHE A 152 10.62 7.27 10.26
N ARG A 153 10.54 8.60 10.39
CA ARG A 153 11.67 9.51 10.22
C ARG A 153 11.56 10.68 11.19
N GLY A 154 12.63 10.91 11.96
CA GLY A 154 12.78 12.16 12.73
C GLY A 154 11.72 12.37 13.82
N GLY A 155 11.10 11.31 14.33
CA GLY A 155 9.99 11.40 15.28
C GLY A 155 8.60 11.44 14.62
N ASP A 156 8.56 11.53 13.29
CA ASP A 156 7.35 11.58 12.49
C ASP A 156 7.12 10.30 11.69
N TYR A 157 5.87 10.05 11.31
CA TYR A 157 5.55 9.01 10.33
C TYR A 157 5.07 9.61 9.03
N TYR A 158 5.24 8.86 7.95
CA TYR A 158 4.68 9.12 6.64
C TYR A 158 4.03 7.83 6.16
N LEU A 159 2.77 7.90 5.76
CA LEU A 159 2.06 6.78 5.16
C LEU A 159 1.65 7.17 3.75
N SER A 160 1.92 6.31 2.77
CA SER A 160 1.51 6.56 1.38
C SER A 160 0.99 5.31 0.69
N VAL A 161 0.11 5.53 -0.28
CA VAL A 161 -0.43 4.52 -1.20
C VAL A 161 -0.53 5.09 -2.60
N HIS A 162 -0.42 4.20 -3.59
CA HIS A 162 -0.62 4.54 -4.99
C HIS A 162 -2.07 4.27 -5.37
N LEU A 163 -2.69 5.21 -6.06
CA LEU A 163 -4.02 5.11 -6.62
C LEU A 163 -3.94 5.22 -8.15
N TYR A 164 -4.84 4.54 -8.83
CA TYR A 164 -4.98 4.57 -10.28
C TYR A 164 -5.71 5.84 -10.75
N ASP A 165 -6.80 6.23 -10.09
CA ASP A 165 -7.62 7.39 -10.43
C ASP A 165 -7.43 8.56 -9.45
N GLU A 166 -7.94 9.73 -9.83
CA GLU A 166 -7.91 10.92 -8.98
C GLU A 166 -8.73 10.69 -7.70
N TYR A 167 -8.17 11.14 -6.57
CA TYR A 167 -8.85 11.10 -5.28
C TYR A 167 -8.56 12.38 -4.50
N LYS A 168 -9.50 12.74 -3.61
CA LYS A 168 -9.36 13.90 -2.74
C LYS A 168 -8.06 13.79 -1.93
N HIS A 169 -7.26 14.86 -1.91
CA HIS A 169 -5.95 14.91 -1.24
C HIS A 169 -4.85 14.04 -1.86
N ALA A 170 -5.10 13.32 -2.96
CA ALA A 170 -4.06 12.63 -3.70
C ALA A 170 -3.37 13.58 -4.69
N GLN A 171 -2.07 13.37 -4.89
CA GLN A 171 -1.26 14.14 -5.83
C GLN A 171 -1.09 13.38 -7.13
N LYS A 172 -1.36 14.02 -8.28
CA LYS A 172 -1.06 13.43 -9.58
C LYS A 172 0.46 13.35 -9.76
N VAL A 173 1.00 12.14 -9.93
CA VAL A 173 2.42 11.91 -10.20
C VAL A 173 2.66 11.63 -11.69
N SER A 174 1.83 10.79 -12.29
CA SER A 174 1.78 10.55 -13.73
C SER A 174 0.38 10.07 -14.13
N ASP A 175 0.17 9.78 -15.41
CA ASP A 175 -1.07 9.11 -15.82
C ASP A 175 -1.19 7.75 -15.12
N HIS A 176 -2.41 7.46 -14.65
CA HIS A 176 -2.74 6.29 -13.85
C HIS A 176 -1.87 6.12 -12.59
N PHE A 177 -1.39 7.24 -12.05
CA PHE A 177 -0.59 7.25 -10.83
C PHE A 177 -0.84 8.52 -10.03
N TYR A 178 -1.71 8.38 -9.04
CA TYR A 178 -1.94 9.34 -8.00
C TYR A 178 -1.35 8.81 -6.69
N LYS A 179 -0.79 9.71 -5.88
CA LYS A 179 -0.20 9.37 -4.59
C LYS A 179 -1.02 9.99 -3.48
N LEU A 180 -1.69 9.16 -2.69
CA LEU A 180 -2.30 9.59 -1.44
C LEU A 180 -1.27 9.43 -0.32
N GLN A 181 -1.04 10.50 0.44
CA GLN A 181 -0.04 10.52 1.50
C GLN A 181 -0.49 11.37 2.69
N VAL A 182 -0.23 10.87 3.90
CA VAL A 182 -0.44 11.58 5.17
C VAL A 182 0.78 11.48 6.06
N THR A 183 0.89 12.40 7.02
CA THR A 183 1.97 12.42 8.01
C THR A 183 1.50 12.95 9.37
N SER A 184 2.33 12.79 10.40
CA SER A 184 2.12 13.35 11.74
C SER A 184 2.40 14.84 11.84
N VAL A 185 3.10 15.43 10.87
CA VAL A 185 3.40 16.87 10.81
C VAL A 185 2.72 17.52 9.62
N VAL A 186 2.70 18.84 9.56
CA VAL A 186 2.24 19.56 8.37
C VAL A 186 3.44 19.73 7.45
N ASP A 187 3.38 19.16 6.25
CA ASP A 187 4.38 19.39 5.21
C ASP A 187 3.74 20.11 4.02
N GLN A 188 3.58 21.42 4.18
CA GLN A 188 2.97 22.29 3.17
C GLN A 188 3.78 22.32 1.87
N LYS A 189 5.11 22.20 1.98
CA LYS A 189 6.03 22.29 0.83
C LYS A 189 5.78 21.17 -0.16
N HIS A 190 5.51 19.96 0.33
CA HIS A 190 5.23 18.80 -0.51
C HIS A 190 3.75 18.50 -0.62
N GLY A 191 2.85 19.39 -0.15
CA GLY A 191 1.40 19.19 -0.21
C GLY A 191 0.90 17.96 0.55
N ILE A 192 1.64 17.51 1.57
CA ILE A 192 1.25 16.36 2.41
C ILE A 192 0.47 16.88 3.62
N VAL A 193 -0.67 16.25 3.87
CA VAL A 193 -1.59 16.70 4.92
C VAL A 193 -1.29 15.96 6.23
N ASN A 194 -1.40 16.68 7.35
CA ASN A 194 -1.44 16.05 8.65
C ASN A 194 -2.69 15.17 8.78
N TYR A 195 -2.52 13.91 9.19
CA TYR A 195 -3.62 12.95 9.19
C TYR A 195 -4.79 13.36 10.08
N ARG A 196 -4.53 13.76 11.34
CA ARG A 196 -5.58 14.20 12.28
C ARG A 196 -6.36 15.39 11.75
N GLN A 197 -5.65 16.41 11.26
CA GLN A 197 -6.28 17.60 10.67
C GLN A 197 -7.17 17.27 9.47
N MET A 198 -6.75 16.32 8.63
CA MET A 198 -7.55 15.85 7.50
C MET A 198 -8.82 15.14 7.99
N ARG A 199 -8.70 14.20 8.94
CA ARG A 199 -9.85 13.46 9.48
C ARG A 199 -10.84 14.33 10.22
N ASP A 200 -10.38 15.34 10.94
CA ASP A 200 -11.26 16.29 11.63
C ASP A 200 -12.08 17.12 10.64
N LYS A 201 -11.46 17.55 9.53
CA LYS A 201 -12.17 18.27 8.46
C LYS A 201 -13.20 17.38 7.76
N GLU A 202 -12.90 16.10 7.53
CA GLU A 202 -13.86 15.16 6.94
C GLU A 202 -15.05 14.91 7.86
N LYS A 203 -14.81 14.71 9.16
CA LYS A 203 -15.87 14.54 10.17
C LYS A 203 -16.74 15.78 10.33
N ALA A 204 -16.18 16.98 10.16
CA ALA A 204 -16.94 18.23 10.17
C ALA A 204 -17.85 18.33 8.93
N ALA A 205 -17.31 18.03 7.75
CA ALA A 205 -18.06 18.08 6.49
C ALA A 205 -19.19 17.02 6.39
N SER A 206 -19.08 15.89 7.09
CA SER A 206 -20.13 14.86 7.11
C SER A 206 -21.31 15.16 8.04
N LYS A 207 -21.23 16.23 8.84
CA LYS A 207 -22.29 16.65 9.77
C LYS A 207 -23.16 17.78 9.23
N GLU A 208 -22.80 18.33 8.07
CA GLU A 208 -23.57 19.32 7.30
C GLU A 208 -24.45 18.61 6.26
#